data_AF-A0A0B4CVW2-F1
#
_entry.id   AF-A0A0B4CVW2-F1
#
_cell.length_a   1.000
_cell.length_b   1.000
_cell.length_c   1.000
_cell.angle_alpha   90.00
_cell.angle_beta   90.00
_cell.angle_gamma   90.00
#
_symmetry.space_group_name_H-M   'P 1'
#
loop_
_entity.id
_entity.type
_entity.pdbx_description
1 polymer ?
#
loop_
_entity_poly.entity_id
_entity_poly.type
_entity_poly.pdbx_seq_one_letter_code
_entity_poly.pdbx_strand_id
1 'polypeptide(L)' 'MGRLLNKLIEGTPACEVKPENDGFTLVGKPGRLDEFSDLVREATNHAGGDFIVFSTSDGHHGYSQMFVMPLDEPSC' A
#
# COMPACT_ATOMS: atom_id res chain seq x y z
N MET A 1 -10.77 11.34 1.77
CA MET A 1 -10.20 9.98 1.78
C MET A 1 -10.15 9.42 0.36
N GLY A 2 -8.96 9.34 -0.20
CA GLY A 2 -8.69 9.27 -1.63
C GLY A 2 -9.27 8.05 -2.36
N ARG A 3 -9.98 8.30 -3.47
CA ARG A 3 -10.50 7.27 -4.39
C ARG A 3 -9.45 6.26 -4.87
N LEU A 4 -8.17 6.65 -4.83
CA LEU A 4 -7.04 5.82 -5.25
C LEU A 4 -6.75 4.70 -4.24
N LEU A 5 -6.88 4.98 -2.94
CA LEU A 5 -6.74 3.98 -1.88
C LEU A 5 -7.88 2.95 -1.90
N ASN A 6 -9.12 3.40 -2.07
CA ASN A 6 -10.24 2.47 -2.22
C ASN A 6 -10.08 1.58 -3.46
N LYS A 7 -9.55 2.09 -4.56
CA LYS A 7 -9.25 1.27 -5.75
C LYS A 7 -8.14 0.24 -5.51
N LEU A 8 -7.08 0.61 -4.79
CA LEU A 8 -6.01 -0.31 -4.42
C LEU A 8 -6.54 -1.45 -3.54
N ILE A 9 -7.44 -1.12 -2.61
CA ILE A 9 -8.06 -2.05 -1.65
C ILE A 9 -9.11 -2.95 -2.31
N GLU A 10 -9.98 -2.40 -3.17
CA GLU A 10 -11.07 -3.16 -3.82
C GLU A 10 -10.58 -3.98 -5.03
N GLY A 11 -9.46 -3.60 -5.65
CA GLY A 11 -9.08 -4.12 -6.97
C GLY A 11 -8.16 -5.34 -6.98
N THR A 12 -7.45 -5.67 -5.89
CA THR A 12 -6.25 -6.50 -6.02
C THR A 12 -6.34 -7.83 -5.25
N PRO A 13 -6.61 -8.97 -5.94
CA PRO A 13 -6.58 -10.30 -5.31
C PRO A 13 -5.17 -10.76 -4.92
N ALA A 14 -4.13 -10.04 -5.36
CA ALA A 14 -2.71 -10.31 -5.12
C ALA A 14 -2.22 -9.99 -3.70
N CYS A 15 -3.02 -9.28 -2.90
CA CYS A 15 -2.68 -8.93 -1.53
C CYS A 15 -3.87 -9.10 -0.59
N GLU A 16 -3.55 -9.23 0.70
CA GLU A 16 -4.50 -9.18 1.79
C GLU A 16 -4.40 -7.80 2.45
N VAL A 17 -5.55 -7.13 2.63
CA VAL A 17 -5.61 -5.81 3.28
C VAL A 17 -5.98 -6.00 4.73
N LYS A 18 -5.13 -5.50 5.63
CA LYS A 18 -5.33 -5.46 7.07
C LYS A 18 -5.56 -4.02 7.50
N PRO A 19 -6.78 -3.65 7.94
CA PRO A 19 -7.01 -2.33 8.50
C PRO A 19 -6.28 -2.21 9.85
N GLU A 20 -5.65 -1.06 10.06
CA GLU A 20 -4.92 -0.69 11.28
C GLU A 20 -5.51 0.62 11.84
N ASN A 21 -5.19 0.97 13.09
CA ASN A 21 -5.76 2.17 13.72
C ASN A 21 -5.37 3.48 13.00
N ASP A 22 -4.14 3.56 12.50
CA ASP A 22 -3.59 4.77 11.86
C ASP A 22 -3.49 4.63 10.33
N GLY A 23 -4.06 3.56 9.74
CA GLY A 23 -3.88 3.28 8.32
C GLY A 23 -4.27 1.86 7.94
N PHE A 24 -3.55 1.27 6.99
CA PHE A 24 -3.77 -0.11 6.58
C PHE A 24 -2.50 -0.74 6.04
N THR A 25 -2.31 -2.01 6.35
CA THR A 25 -1.22 -2.84 5.84
C THR A 25 -1.74 -3.71 4.70
N LEU A 26 -1.07 -3.70 3.56
CA LEU A 26 -1.27 -4.70 2.52
C LEU A 26 -0.13 -5.72 2.57
N VAL A 27 -0.47 -6.99 2.60
CA VAL A 27 0.48 -8.10 2.60
C VAL A 27 0.37 -8.83 1.27
N GLY A 28 1.48 -8.91 0.53
CA GLY A 28 1.54 -9.61 -0.73
C GLY A 28 1.37 -11.11 -0.55
N LYS A 29 0.57 -11.76 -1.41
CA LYS A 29 0.40 -13.21 -1.37
C LYS A 29 1.61 -13.93 -1.98
N PRO A 30 2.05 -15.06 -1.38
CA PRO A 30 3.10 -15.87 -1.96
C PRO A 30 2.67 -16.38 -3.35
N GLY A 31 3.45 -16.07 -4.38
CA GLY A 31 3.17 -16.39 -5.78
C GLY A 31 2.60 -15.24 -6.62
N ARG A 32 2.34 -14.07 -6.02
CA ARG A 32 1.95 -12.83 -6.75
C ARG A 32 2.74 -11.61 -6.29
N LEU A 33 3.97 -11.84 -5.81
CA LEU A 33 4.83 -10.78 -5.29
C LEU A 33 5.27 -9.79 -6.37
N ASP A 34 5.34 -10.22 -7.64
CA ASP A 34 5.64 -9.32 -8.77
C ASP A 34 4.51 -8.31 -8.98
N GLU A 35 3.25 -8.77 -9.09
CA GLU A 35 2.05 -7.91 -9.17
C GLU A 35 1.96 -6.97 -7.96
N PHE A 36 2.23 -7.50 -6.77
CA PHE A 36 2.24 -6.70 -5.54
C PHE A 36 3.36 -5.66 -5.57
N SER A 37 4.52 -5.99 -6.11
CA SER A 37 5.66 -5.08 -6.15
C SER A 37 5.42 -3.89 -7.08
N ASP A 38 4.73 -4.10 -8.19
CA ASP A 38 4.33 -3.01 -9.08
C ASP A 38 3.30 -2.09 -8.41
N LEU A 39 2.37 -2.66 -7.65
CA LEU A 39 1.41 -1.90 -6.85
C LEU A 39 2.09 -1.07 -5.75
N VAL A 40 3.08 -1.64 -5.07
CA VAL A 40 3.88 -0.92 -4.06
C VAL A 40 4.66 0.24 -4.70
N ARG A 41 5.24 0.04 -5.88
CA ARG A 41 5.92 1.10 -6.65
C ARG A 41 4.96 2.21 -7.04
N GLU A 42 3.78 1.87 -7.56
CA GLU A 42 2.75 2.84 -7.92
C GLU A 42 2.31 3.65 -6.69
N ALA A 43 1.99 2.98 -5.58
CA ALA A 43 1.61 3.64 -4.34
C ALA A 43 2.73 4.55 -3.80
N THR A 44 3.99 4.12 -3.88
CA THR A 44 5.15 4.93 -3.44
C THR A 44 5.36 6.15 -4.33
N ASN A 45 5.16 6.03 -5.64
CA ASN A 45 5.25 7.17 -6.56
C ASN A 45 4.16 8.23 -6.31
N HIS A 46 3.00 7.81 -5.79
CA HIS A 46 1.91 8.70 -5.41
C HIS A 46 2.00 9.18 -3.95
N ALA A 47 2.91 8.62 -3.14
CA ALA A 47 3.09 8.99 -1.75
C ALA A 47 3.69 10.41 -1.62
N GLY A 48 3.31 11.12 -0.56
CA GLY A 48 3.85 12.44 -0.20
C GLY A 48 2.87 13.61 -0.32
N GLY A 49 1.70 13.40 -0.93
CA GLY A 49 0.58 14.36 -0.89
C GLY A 49 -0.42 13.99 0.21
N ASP A 50 -1.26 13.00 -0.07
CA ASP A 50 -2.41 12.65 0.78
C ASP A 50 -2.14 11.48 1.72
N PHE A 51 -1.02 10.78 1.54
CA PHE A 51 -0.64 9.60 2.31
C PHE A 51 0.86 9.32 2.22
N ILE A 52 1.36 8.57 3.19
CA ILE A 52 2.72 8.02 3.23
C ILE A 52 2.66 6.51 3.06
N VAL A 53 3.68 5.94 2.41
CA VAL A 53 3.79 4.50 2.18
C VAL A 53 5.11 3.99 2.76
N PHE A 54 5.03 2.93 3.55
CA PHE A 54 6.15 2.19 4.11
C PHE A 54 6.18 0.79 3.51
N SER A 55 7.01 0.61 2.49
CA SER A 55 7.21 -0.69 1.85
C SER A 55 8.24 -1.53 2.60
N THR A 56 7.96 -2.82 2.81
CA THR A 56 8.93 -3.80 3.30
C THR A 56 9.31 -4.74 2.16
N SER A 57 10.62 -4.86 1.90
CA SER A 57 11.12 -5.82 0.93
C SER A 57 11.04 -7.25 1.46
N ASP A 58 10.89 -8.23 0.56
CA ASP A 58 11.01 -9.65 0.88
C ASP A 58 12.48 -10.13 1.04
N GLY A 59 13.46 -9.25 0.79
CA GLY A 59 14.89 -9.55 0.87
C GLY A 59 15.46 -10.22 -0.38
N HIS A 60 14.67 -10.38 -1.44
CA HIS A 60 15.10 -10.97 -2.71
C HIS A 60 15.03 -9.93 -3.85
N HIS A 61 13.82 -9.62 -4.33
CA HIS A 61 13.63 -8.71 -5.46
C HIS A 61 12.27 -7.99 -5.45
N GLY A 62 11.42 -8.31 -4.48
CA GLY A 62 10.07 -7.79 -4.39
C GLY A 62 9.77 -7.17 -3.03
N TYR A 63 8.49 -6.85 -2.87
CA TYR A 63 7.93 -6.38 -1.62
C TYR A 63 7.06 -7.48 -1.02
N SER A 64 7.18 -7.67 0.29
CA SER A 64 6.39 -8.63 1.05
C SER A 64 5.14 -7.96 1.65
N GLN A 65 5.25 -6.69 2.02
CA GLN A 65 4.19 -5.92 2.63
C GLN A 65 4.39 -4.42 2.36
N MET A 66 3.31 -3.66 2.44
CA MET A 66 3.37 -2.21 2.54
C MET A 66 2.38 -1.71 3.58
N PHE A 67 2.78 -0.72 4.36
CA PHE A 67 1.90 -0.01 5.28
C PHE A 67 1.61 1.37 4.71
N VAL A 68 0.34 1.74 4.64
CA VAL A 68 -0.09 3.03 4.10
C VAL A 68 -0.78 3.80 5.21
N MET A 69 -0.28 5.01 5.44
CA MET A 69 -0.81 5.94 6.43
C MET A 69 -1.38 7.15 5.70
N PRO A 70 -2.70 7.38 5.73
CA PRO A 70 -3.26 8.64 5.24
C PRO A 70 -2.71 9.78 6.09
N LEU A 71 -2.28 10.85 5.43
CA LEU A 71 -1.97 12.10 6.10
C LEU A 71 -3.29 12.85 6.22
N ASP A 72 -3.82 13.00 7.43
CA ASP A 72 -4.86 13.99 7.63
C ASP A 72 -4.27 15.36 7.27
N GLU A 73 -4.86 16.02 6.26
CA GLU A 73 -4.55 17.42 6.01
C GLU A 73 -4.81 18.17 7.32
N PRO A 74 -3.85 18.95 7.85
CA PRO A 74 -4.13 19.80 9.00
C PRO A 74 -5.29 20.70 8.59
N SER A 75 -6.46 20.47 9.20
CA SER A 75 -7.65 21.30 9.02
C SER A 75 -7.25 22.75 9.27
N CYS A 76 -7.23 23.54 8.19
CA CYS A 76 -6.83 24.94 8.18
C CYS A 76 -7.85 25.82 8.88
#